data_AF-A0A382YXB2-F1
#
_entry.id   AF-A0A382YXB2-F1
#
_cell.length_a   1.000
_cell.length_b   1.000
_cell.length_c   1.000
_cell.angle_alpha   90.00
_cell.angle_beta   90.00
_cell.angle_gamma   90.00
#
_symmetry.space_group_name_H-M   'P 1'
#
loop_
_entity.id
_entity.type
_entity.pdbx_description
1 polymer ?
#
loop_
_entity_poly.entity_id
_entity_poly.type
_entity_poly.pdbx_seq_one_letter_code
_entity_poly.pdbx_strand_id
1 'polypeptide(L)'
;MVKSVLTVIGENIHTTRVLRTNGKRVIRKENGDEYVIYKNINGITSFMPIPDSFRDTQVYKQGNVKHFMIAVTLGMSNSDEDRVHGESYISAEIKRQEDRGSNFLDLNVDEISYKIDIQKKAMAWLIGHYSSVATLPPCIDSSSVEIIQHGL
;
A
#
# COMPACT_ATOMS: atom_id res chain seq x y z
N MET A 1 22.09 8.48 -32.78
CA MET A 1 21.66 8.91 -31.42
C MET A 1 20.72 7.86 -30.88
N VAL A 2 21.09 7.16 -29.80
CA VAL A 2 20.11 6.39 -29.04
C VAL A 2 19.17 7.41 -28.40
N LYS A 3 17.87 7.31 -28.69
CA LYS A 3 16.87 8.18 -28.07
C LYS A 3 16.92 7.88 -26.57
N SER A 4 17.28 8.87 -25.75
CA SER A 4 17.15 8.76 -24.30
C SER A 4 15.67 8.53 -23.99
N VAL A 5 15.32 7.33 -23.54
CA VAL A 5 13.98 7.01 -23.06
C VAL A 5 13.92 7.47 -21.61
N LEU A 6 12.96 8.32 -21.27
CA LEU A 6 12.69 8.68 -19.88
C LEU A 6 12.21 7.43 -19.13
N THR A 7 12.90 7.07 -18.05
CA THR A 7 12.43 6.02 -17.13
C THR A 7 11.59 6.65 -16.03
N VAL A 8 10.36 6.16 -15.84
CA VAL A 8 9.39 6.64 -14.85
C VAL A 8 9.26 5.61 -13.72
N ILE A 9 9.43 6.06 -12.48
CA ILE A 9 9.19 5.27 -11.27
C ILE A 9 7.90 5.78 -10.62
N GLY A 10 6.94 4.89 -10.37
CA GLY A 10 5.69 5.21 -9.69
C GLY A 10 5.82 5.04 -8.17
N GLU A 11 5.74 6.12 -7.40
CA GLU A 11 6.08 6.16 -5.96
C GLU A 11 4.90 6.04 -4.97
N ASN A 12 3.80 5.39 -5.35
CA ASN A 12 2.60 5.41 -4.49
C ASN A 12 2.53 4.29 -3.46
N ILE A 13 3.19 3.13 -3.61
CA ILE A 13 3.01 1.98 -2.71
C ILE A 13 4.04 2.04 -1.57
N HIS A 14 3.83 3.01 -0.67
CA HIS A 14 4.80 3.34 0.37
C HIS A 14 4.11 3.60 1.70
N THR A 15 4.58 2.95 2.76
CA THR A 15 3.97 3.03 4.10
C THR A 15 4.00 4.42 4.76
N THR A 16 4.76 5.37 4.23
CA THR A 16 4.75 6.79 4.64
C THR A 16 3.56 7.58 4.11
N ARG A 17 2.91 7.09 3.05
CA ARG A 17 1.88 7.86 2.35
C ARG A 17 0.61 7.98 3.19
N VAL A 18 0.13 9.21 3.31
CA VAL A 18 -1.03 9.56 4.14
C VAL A 18 -2.20 10.09 3.32
N LEU A 19 -3.40 9.78 3.79
CA LEU A 19 -4.63 10.50 3.46
C LEU A 19 -5.07 11.34 4.66
N ARG A 20 -5.73 12.47 4.42
CA ARG A 20 -6.33 13.25 5.50
C ARG A 20 -7.64 12.61 5.95
N THR A 21 -7.89 12.51 7.24
CA THR A 21 -9.13 11.96 7.80
C THR A 21 -10.38 12.74 7.36
N ASN A 22 -10.23 14.04 7.13
CA ASN A 22 -11.27 14.92 6.58
C ASN A 22 -11.24 15.01 5.03
N GLY A 23 -10.43 14.17 4.37
CA GLY A 23 -10.29 14.15 2.92
C GLY A 23 -11.36 13.29 2.24
N LYS A 24 -11.64 13.56 0.96
CA LYS A 24 -12.68 12.87 0.16
C LYS A 24 -12.51 11.35 0.05
N ARG A 25 -11.33 10.82 0.36
CA ARG A 25 -11.00 9.39 0.27
C ARG A 25 -11.18 8.66 1.59
N VAL A 26 -11.49 9.36 2.69
CA VAL A 26 -11.77 8.75 3.99
C VAL A 26 -13.23 9.05 4.31
N ILE A 27 -14.02 8.00 4.56
CA ILE A 27 -15.43 8.14 4.95
C ILE A 27 -15.70 7.47 6.27
N ARG A 28 -16.67 8.02 6.98
CA ARG A 28 -17.22 7.46 8.21
C ARG A 28 -18.70 7.16 7.99
N LYS A 29 -19.11 5.93 8.30
CA LYS A 29 -20.51 5.51 8.29
C LYS A 29 -21.19 5.83 9.62
N GLU A 30 -22.52 5.79 9.65
CA GLU A 30 -23.33 6.09 10.84
C GLU A 30 -23.04 5.15 12.02
N ASN A 31 -22.71 3.88 11.74
CA ASN A 31 -22.33 2.90 12.74
C ASN A 31 -20.93 3.15 13.36
N GLY A 32 -20.22 4.17 12.88
CA GLY A 32 -18.89 4.53 13.37
C GLY A 32 -17.74 3.88 12.59
N ASP A 33 -18.00 2.99 11.63
CA ASP A 33 -16.95 2.37 10.82
C ASP A 33 -16.36 3.37 9.84
N GLU A 34 -15.05 3.24 9.60
CA GLU A 34 -14.32 4.10 8.68
C GLU A 34 -13.63 3.32 7.58
N TYR A 35 -13.59 3.93 6.40
CA TYR A 35 -13.06 3.29 5.20
C TYR A 35 -12.24 4.25 4.35
N VAL A 36 -11.23 3.71 3.69
CA VAL A 36 -10.60 4.33 2.53
C VAL A 36 -11.38 3.98 1.27
N ILE A 37 -11.85 4.99 0.54
CA ILE A 37 -12.50 4.84 -0.76
C ILE A 37 -11.46 4.82 -1.88
N TYR A 38 -11.63 3.88 -2.80
CA TYR A 38 -10.83 3.76 -4.01
C TYR A 38 -11.63 3.15 -5.17
N LYS A 39 -11.03 3.14 -6.35
CA LYS A 39 -11.52 2.37 -7.49
C LYS A 39 -10.72 1.08 -7.57
N ASN A 40 -11.39 -0.07 -7.57
CA ASN A 40 -10.70 -1.35 -7.74
C ASN A 40 -10.24 -1.55 -9.20
N ILE A 41 -9.63 -2.70 -9.49
CA ILE A 41 -9.10 -3.03 -10.83
C ILE A 41 -10.17 -2.98 -11.94
N ASN A 42 -11.45 -3.12 -11.60
CA ASN A 42 -12.59 -3.07 -12.53
C ASN A 42 -13.20 -1.66 -12.62
N GLY A 43 -12.61 -0.65 -11.97
CA GLY A 43 -13.14 0.73 -11.91
C GLY A 43 -14.34 0.90 -10.98
N ILE A 44 -14.71 -0.13 -10.22
CA ILE A 44 -15.83 -0.11 -9.28
C ILE A 44 -15.38 0.57 -7.98
N THR A 45 -16.26 1.39 -7.39
CA THR A 45 -15.98 2.00 -6.07
C THR A 45 -15.92 0.91 -5.01
N SER A 46 -14.81 0.85 -4.28
CA SER A 46 -14.56 -0.13 -3.23
C SER A 46 -14.06 0.55 -1.96
N PHE A 47 -14.13 -0.20 -0.86
CA PHE A 47 -13.87 0.29 0.49
C PHE A 47 -12.85 -0.64 1.15
N MET A 48 -11.79 -0.06 1.70
CA MET A 48 -10.85 -0.76 2.58
C MET A 48 -11.11 -0.28 4.01
N PRO A 49 -11.42 -1.17 4.96
CA PRO A 49 -11.68 -0.77 6.34
C PRO A 49 -10.44 -0.14 6.98
N ILE A 50 -10.66 0.80 7.89
CA ILE A 50 -9.63 1.37 8.77
C ILE A 50 -9.80 0.70 10.14
N PRO A 51 -8.93 -0.25 10.54
CA PRO A 51 -9.07 -0.96 11.81
C PRO A 51 -8.95 -0.03 13.01
N ASP A 52 -9.61 -0.38 14.12
CA ASP A 52 -9.62 0.39 15.38
C ASP A 52 -8.22 0.64 15.92
N SER A 53 -7.35 -0.37 15.81
CA SER A 53 -5.94 -0.27 16.21
C SER A 53 -5.20 0.88 15.51
N PHE A 54 -5.58 1.23 14.28
CA PHE A 54 -5.04 2.40 13.58
C PHE A 54 -5.71 3.70 14.02
N ARG A 55 -7.00 3.68 14.34
CA ARG A 55 -7.76 4.85 14.82
C ARG A 55 -7.26 5.35 16.17
N ASP A 56 -6.78 4.44 17.00
CA ASP A 56 -6.22 4.78 18.31
C ASP A 56 -4.82 5.39 18.27
N THR A 57 -4.14 5.32 17.12
CA THR A 57 -2.77 5.85 16.95
C THR A 57 -2.73 7.37 16.98
N GLN A 58 -1.57 7.91 17.38
CA GLN A 58 -1.33 9.36 17.34
C GLN A 58 -1.41 9.91 15.91
N VAL A 59 -0.99 9.13 14.91
CA VAL A 59 -1.03 9.52 13.50
C VAL A 59 -2.47 9.79 13.06
N TYR A 60 -3.40 8.91 13.42
CA TYR A 60 -4.81 9.09 13.14
C TYR A 60 -5.39 10.29 13.89
N LYS A 61 -5.09 10.43 15.19
CA LYS A 61 -5.53 11.57 16.02
C LYS A 61 -5.04 12.93 15.51
N GLN A 62 -3.92 12.95 14.78
CA GLN A 62 -3.39 14.14 14.07
C GLN A 62 -4.02 14.36 12.68
N GLY A 63 -5.03 13.57 12.32
CA GLY A 63 -5.81 13.71 11.10
C GLY A 63 -5.21 13.02 9.88
N ASN A 64 -4.38 11.99 10.07
CA ASN A 64 -3.72 11.26 8.99
C ASN A 64 -4.03 9.75 9.01
N VAL A 65 -4.29 9.18 7.84
CA VAL A 65 -4.50 7.74 7.63
C VAL A 65 -3.37 7.20 6.77
N LYS A 66 -2.50 6.36 7.33
CA LYS A 66 -1.43 5.68 6.57
C LYS A 66 -1.99 4.49 5.79
N HIS A 67 -2.68 4.79 4.71
CA HIS A 67 -3.47 3.82 3.95
C HIS A 67 -2.68 2.62 3.41
N PHE A 68 -1.44 2.77 2.91
CA PHE A 68 -0.64 1.61 2.49
C PHE A 68 -0.13 0.79 3.67
N MET A 69 0.17 1.41 4.81
CA MET A 69 0.48 0.68 6.04
C MET A 69 -0.72 -0.20 6.46
N ILE A 70 -1.94 0.36 6.39
CA ILE A 70 -3.16 -0.40 6.65
C ILE A 70 -3.32 -1.54 5.62
N ALA A 71 -3.18 -1.25 4.33
CA ALA A 71 -3.35 -2.25 3.27
C ALA A 71 -2.39 -3.43 3.41
N VAL A 72 -1.10 -3.17 3.68
CA VAL A 72 -0.10 -4.22 3.93
C VAL A 72 -0.43 -5.00 5.20
N THR A 73 -0.83 -4.31 6.28
CA THR A 73 -1.20 -4.96 7.55
C THR A 73 -2.41 -5.89 7.37
N LEU A 74 -3.44 -5.45 6.65
CA LEU A 74 -4.61 -6.25 6.32
C LEU A 74 -4.24 -7.45 5.43
N GLY A 75 -3.41 -7.22 4.41
CA GLY A 75 -2.92 -8.25 3.51
C GLY A 75 -2.15 -9.38 4.23
N MET A 76 -1.39 -9.04 5.28
CA MET A 76 -0.66 -9.99 6.11
C MET A 76 -1.53 -10.67 7.18
N SER A 77 -2.81 -10.32 7.28
CA SER A 77 -3.74 -10.89 8.28
C SER A 77 -4.04 -12.36 8.00
N ASN A 78 -4.36 -13.11 9.06
CA ASN A 78 -4.90 -14.47 8.94
C ASN A 78 -6.40 -14.48 8.60
N SER A 79 -7.07 -13.33 8.62
CA SER A 79 -8.45 -13.18 8.17
C SER A 79 -8.50 -13.09 6.65
N ASP A 80 -9.26 -13.99 6.01
CA ASP A 80 -9.46 -13.95 4.56
C ASP A 80 -10.12 -12.65 4.10
N GLU A 81 -11.04 -12.10 4.89
CA GLU A 81 -11.70 -10.83 4.60
C GLU A 81 -10.71 -9.66 4.61
N ASP A 82 -9.89 -9.55 5.66
CA ASP A 82 -8.85 -8.52 5.75
C ASP A 82 -7.87 -8.63 4.58
N ARG A 83 -7.43 -9.86 4.31
CA ARG A 83 -6.46 -10.12 3.25
C ARG A 83 -6.99 -9.65 1.89
N VAL A 84 -8.24 -9.99 1.56
CA VAL A 84 -8.91 -9.54 0.33
C VAL A 84 -8.97 -8.01 0.25
N HIS A 85 -9.24 -7.31 1.35
CA HIS A 85 -9.25 -5.84 1.36
C HIS A 85 -7.88 -5.23 1.07
N GLY A 86 -6.83 -5.74 1.73
CA GLY A 86 -5.45 -5.28 1.53
C GLY A 86 -4.95 -5.54 0.10
N GLU A 87 -5.12 -6.77 -0.37
CA GLU A 87 -4.75 -7.20 -1.73
C GLU A 87 -5.48 -6.38 -2.79
N SER A 88 -6.81 -6.24 -2.67
CA SER A 88 -7.62 -5.49 -3.64
C SER A 88 -7.20 -4.02 -3.73
N TYR A 89 -6.85 -3.41 -2.59
CA TYR A 89 -6.39 -2.03 -2.53
C TYR A 89 -5.04 -1.86 -3.24
N ILE A 90 -4.07 -2.73 -2.93
CA ILE A 90 -2.73 -2.67 -3.52
C ILE A 90 -2.79 -3.00 -5.02
N SER A 91 -3.53 -4.02 -5.43
CA SER A 91 -3.69 -4.39 -6.85
C SER A 91 -4.29 -3.25 -7.67
N ALA A 92 -5.24 -2.51 -7.11
CA ALA A 92 -5.80 -1.33 -7.76
C ALA A 92 -4.76 -0.21 -7.95
N GLU A 93 -3.89 0.01 -6.96
CA GLU A 93 -2.82 1.00 -7.07
C GLU A 93 -1.76 0.58 -8.10
N ILE A 94 -1.35 -0.69 -8.10
CA ILE A 94 -0.43 -1.26 -9.09
C ILE A 94 -0.98 -0.97 -10.49
N LYS A 95 -2.19 -1.46 -10.78
CA LYS A 95 -2.84 -1.29 -12.08
C LYS A 95 -2.94 0.18 -12.49
N ARG A 96 -3.30 1.06 -11.55
CA ARG A 96 -3.42 2.51 -11.80
C ARG A 96 -2.09 3.13 -12.23
N GLN A 97 -0.97 2.71 -11.63
CA GLN A 97 0.34 3.26 -11.97
C GLN A 97 0.90 2.66 -13.27
N GLU A 98 0.64 1.38 -13.54
CA GLU A 98 0.97 0.73 -14.81
C GLU A 98 0.22 1.40 -15.98
N ASP A 99 -1.09 1.62 -15.84
CA ASP A 99 -1.92 2.28 -16.86
C ASP A 99 -1.52 3.72 -17.15
N ARG A 100 -0.77 4.36 -16.24
CA ARG A 100 -0.26 5.72 -16.37
C ARG A 100 1.15 5.78 -16.94
N GLY A 101 1.71 4.67 -17.38
CA GLY A 101 2.99 4.61 -18.09
C GLY A 101 4.20 4.60 -17.17
N SER A 102 4.06 4.10 -15.94
CA SER A 102 5.24 3.80 -15.11
C SER A 102 6.09 2.72 -15.78
N ASN A 103 7.39 2.70 -15.51
CA ASN A 103 8.29 1.61 -15.93
C ASN A 103 8.67 0.70 -14.77
N PHE A 104 8.69 1.26 -13.55
CA PHE A 104 8.91 0.56 -12.29
C PHE A 104 7.93 1.09 -11.25
N LEU A 105 7.57 0.28 -10.26
CA LEU A 105 6.78 0.73 -9.12
C LEU A 105 7.59 0.60 -7.84
N ASP A 106 7.62 1.68 -7.08
CA ASP A 106 8.32 1.81 -5.81
C ASP A 106 7.54 1.14 -4.67
N LEU A 107 8.23 0.31 -3.90
CA LEU A 107 7.70 -0.48 -2.81
C LEU A 107 8.49 -0.22 -1.53
N ASN A 108 7.82 0.31 -0.50
CA ASN A 108 8.42 0.56 0.80
C ASN A 108 7.52 0.13 1.96
N VAL A 109 8.13 -0.51 2.96
CA VAL A 109 7.45 -0.98 4.19
C VAL A 109 8.08 -0.44 5.49
N ASP A 110 9.05 0.46 5.40
CA ASP A 110 9.92 0.83 6.53
C ASP A 110 9.13 1.36 7.74
N GLU A 111 8.04 2.09 7.54
CA GLU A 111 7.28 2.64 8.65
C GLU A 111 6.28 1.67 9.28
N ILE A 112 6.08 0.46 8.72
CA ILE A 112 5.06 -0.48 9.21
C ILE A 112 5.30 -0.91 10.67
N SER A 113 6.56 -0.94 11.08
CA SER A 113 6.96 -1.29 12.44
C SER A 113 8.36 -0.79 12.73
N TYR A 114 8.68 -0.58 14.00
CA TYR A 114 10.06 -0.42 14.46
C TYR A 114 10.83 -1.75 14.53
N LYS A 115 10.15 -2.89 14.39
CA LYS A 115 10.76 -4.23 14.46
C LYS A 115 11.14 -4.71 13.06
N ILE A 116 12.44 -4.94 12.86
CA ILE A 116 12.99 -5.41 11.58
C ILE A 116 12.35 -6.71 11.08
N ASP A 117 12.05 -7.65 11.98
CA ASP A 117 11.39 -8.91 11.59
C ASP A 117 9.99 -8.70 11.01
N ILE A 118 9.26 -7.68 11.49
CA ILE A 118 7.94 -7.33 10.95
C ILE A 118 8.10 -6.67 9.58
N GLN A 119 9.06 -5.76 9.44
CA GLN A 119 9.38 -5.12 8.15
C GLN A 119 9.78 -6.16 7.09
N LYS A 120 10.62 -7.15 7.44
CA LYS A 120 11.03 -8.23 6.53
C LYS A 120 9.85 -9.09 6.10
N LYS A 121 8.97 -9.48 7.03
CA LYS A 121 7.72 -10.20 6.70
C LYS A 121 6.81 -9.37 5.79
N ALA A 122 6.72 -8.07 6.04
CA ALA A 122 5.91 -7.16 5.23
C ALA A 122 6.46 -7.01 3.81
N MET A 123 7.78 -6.85 3.65
CA MET A 123 8.41 -6.76 2.33
C MET A 123 8.24 -8.07 1.54
N ALA A 124 8.51 -9.22 2.18
CA ALA A 124 8.34 -10.52 1.55
C ALA A 124 6.88 -10.77 1.10
N TRP A 125 5.90 -10.42 1.96
CA TRP A 125 4.49 -10.50 1.61
C TRP A 125 4.14 -9.54 0.46
N LEU A 126 4.57 -8.28 0.53
CA LEU A 126 4.26 -7.26 -0.47
C LEU A 126 4.81 -7.64 -1.84
N ILE A 127 6.05 -8.12 -1.90
CA ILE A 127 6.69 -8.61 -3.13
C ILE A 127 6.00 -9.86 -3.66
N GLY A 128 5.59 -10.79 -2.79
CA GLY A 128 4.82 -11.96 -3.18
C GLY A 128 3.49 -11.58 -3.85
N HIS A 129 2.73 -10.68 -3.23
CA HIS A 129 1.48 -10.17 -3.80
C HIS A 129 1.75 -9.40 -5.10
N TYR A 130 2.68 -8.46 -5.08
CA TYR A 130 3.06 -7.64 -6.23
C TYR A 130 3.42 -8.52 -7.43
N SER A 131 4.29 -9.52 -7.24
CA SER A 131 4.74 -10.42 -8.31
C SER A 131 3.61 -11.29 -8.89
N SER A 132 2.53 -11.47 -8.14
CA SER A 132 1.37 -12.24 -8.61
C SER A 132 0.42 -11.43 -9.51
N VAL A 133 0.48 -10.10 -9.48
CA VAL A 133 -0.48 -9.22 -10.18
C VAL A 133 0.16 -8.17 -11.08
N ALA A 134 1.39 -7.74 -10.80
CA ALA A 134 2.07 -6.70 -11.55
C ALA A 134 2.68 -7.23 -12.85
N THR A 135 2.73 -6.36 -13.84
CA THR A 135 3.42 -6.58 -15.11
C THR A 135 4.77 -5.84 -15.18
N LEU A 136 4.96 -4.84 -14.32
CA LEU A 136 6.19 -4.05 -14.23
C LEU A 136 7.12 -4.54 -13.11
N PRO A 137 8.45 -4.43 -13.30
CA PRO A 137 9.42 -4.74 -12.25
C PRO A 137 9.23 -3.85 -11.00
N PRO A 138 9.41 -4.39 -9.79
CA PRO A 138 9.41 -3.61 -8.56
C PRO A 138 10.70 -2.79 -8.42
N CYS A 139 10.64 -1.72 -7.64
CA CYS A 139 11.78 -0.99 -7.08
C CYS A 139 11.64 -1.06 -5.55
N ILE A 140 12.57 -1.74 -4.88
CA ILE A 140 12.54 -1.86 -3.42
C ILE A 140 13.20 -0.63 -2.82
N ASP A 141 12.40 0.24 -2.21
CA ASP A 141 12.89 1.42 -1.50
C ASP A 141 12.97 1.13 0.00
N SER A 142 14.20 0.92 0.45
CA SER A 142 14.54 0.86 1.86
C SER A 142 16.00 1.22 2.04
N SER A 143 16.33 1.85 3.16
CA SER A 143 17.73 2.04 3.57
C SER A 143 18.34 0.80 4.23
N SER A 144 17.52 -0.22 4.54
CA SER A 144 17.95 -1.45 5.20
C SER A 144 18.33 -2.52 4.19
N VAL A 145 19.61 -2.92 4.21
CA VAL A 145 20.12 -4.03 3.38
C VAL A 145 19.33 -5.32 3.62
N GLU A 146 18.92 -5.58 4.87
CA GLU A 146 18.13 -6.77 5.19
C GLU A 146 16.75 -6.74 4.54
N ILE A 147 16.10 -5.58 4.49
CA ILE A 147 14.78 -5.43 3.84
C ILE A 147 14.94 -5.58 2.32
N ILE A 148 15.96 -4.95 1.73
CA ILE A 148 16.26 -5.08 0.30
C ILE A 148 16.44 -6.55 -0.07
N GLN A 149 17.25 -7.31 0.69
CA GLN A 149 17.47 -8.74 0.44
C GLN A 149 16.19 -9.59 0.53
N HIS A 150 15.20 -9.19 1.34
CA HIS A 150 13.94 -9.92 1.46
C HIS A 150 12.93 -9.59 0.35
N GLY A 151 13.19 -8.53 -0.43
CA GLY A 151 12.37 -8.20 -1.57
C GLY A 151 12.91 -8.65 -2.92
N LEU A 152 14.14 -9.17 -2.97
CA LEU A 152 14.79 -9.75 -4.16
C LEU A 152 14.45 -11.23 -4.31
#